data_AF-A0A454XUE2-F1
#
_entry.id   AF-A0A454XUE2-F1
#
_cell.length_a   1.000
_cell.length_b   1.000
_cell.length_c   1.000
_cell.angle_alpha   90.00
_cell.angle_beta   90.00
_cell.angle_gamma   90.00
#
_symmetry.space_group_name_H-M   'P 1'
#
loop_
_entity.id
_entity.type
_entity.pdbx_description
1 polymer ?
#
loop_
_entity_poly.entity_id
_entity_poly.type
_entity_poly.pdbx_seq_one_letter_code
_entity_poly.pdbx_strand_id
1 'polypeptide(L)'
;MSRLIAFLIAAAPVIVAQGPCQMDGAFMVNARSCEDMADIATCHATFPITDNRPSERCYQMAYADFASLCRKTCFLCCQDPQYNCPDRSDAPFNCADMHRSCNSWKDVMTFFCPGTCGHCQHSTCKDNRLDCANFKGLCTDPDFAPLMRSDCGLSCGFCTNSGPSTPEPVPEKKPEDDINCFDSDSRCSLWARNGYCINPKYDKSKCRKSCNQCGASAQNWYFLEDSNADY
;
A
#
# COMPACT_ATOMS: atom_id res chain seq x y z
N MET A 1 -12.11 -62.80 36.48
CA MET A 1 -11.47 -62.10 35.36
C MET A 1 -12.27 -60.83 35.09
N SER A 2 -11.80 -59.67 35.55
CA SER A 2 -12.49 -58.38 35.32
C SER A 2 -11.47 -57.43 34.70
N ARG A 3 -11.66 -57.06 33.44
CA ARG A 3 -10.78 -56.12 32.72
C ARG A 3 -11.41 -54.73 32.78
N LEU A 4 -10.84 -53.86 33.60
CA LEU A 4 -11.11 -52.43 33.60
C LEU A 4 -10.53 -51.82 32.33
N ILE A 5 -11.38 -51.31 31.44
CA ILE A 5 -10.99 -50.55 30.25
C ILE A 5 -10.87 -49.09 30.68
N ALA A 6 -9.64 -48.59 30.81
CA ALA A 6 -9.36 -47.19 31.05
C ALA A 6 -9.57 -46.42 29.72
N PHE A 7 -10.62 -45.60 29.66
CA PHE A 7 -10.80 -44.65 28.56
C PHE A 7 -9.86 -43.47 28.76
N LEU A 8 -8.77 -43.45 28.00
CA LEU A 8 -7.93 -42.26 27.84
C LEU A 8 -8.73 -41.25 27.00
N ILE A 9 -9.22 -40.19 27.64
CA ILE A 9 -9.78 -39.03 26.96
C ILE A 9 -8.59 -38.29 26.33
N ALA A 10 -8.37 -38.48 25.03
CA ALA A 10 -7.46 -37.63 24.27
C ALA A 10 -8.05 -36.22 24.23
N ALA A 11 -7.41 -35.28 24.93
CA ALA A 11 -7.73 -33.87 24.78
C ALA A 11 -7.46 -33.48 23.32
N ALA A 12 -8.53 -33.15 22.58
CA ALA A 12 -8.38 -32.59 21.25
C ALA A 12 -7.51 -31.33 21.33
N PRO A 13 -6.55 -31.11 20.41
CA PRO A 13 -5.80 -29.87 20.39
C PRO A 13 -6.78 -28.72 20.27
N VAL A 14 -6.67 -27.75 21.18
CA VAL A 14 -7.44 -26.51 21.09
C VAL A 14 -7.08 -25.86 19.77
N ILE A 15 -7.99 -25.91 18.79
CA ILE A 15 -7.85 -25.17 17.55
C ILE A 15 -8.04 -23.69 17.94
N VAL A 16 -6.93 -23.02 18.25
CA VAL A 16 -6.91 -21.56 18.25
C VAL A 16 -7.26 -21.16 16.83
N ALA A 17 -8.32 -20.36 16.65
CA ALA A 17 -8.69 -19.82 15.37
C ALA A 17 -7.46 -19.16 14.76
N GLN A 18 -6.95 -19.75 13.68
CA GLN A 18 -5.82 -19.22 12.96
C GLN A 18 -6.33 -18.05 12.12
N GLY A 19 -6.33 -16.86 12.71
CA GLY A 19 -6.64 -15.63 12.00
C GLY A 19 -5.46 -15.22 11.12
N PRO A 20 -5.68 -14.47 10.03
CA PRO A 20 -4.63 -14.08 9.09
C PRO A 20 -3.59 -13.12 9.68
N CYS A 21 -3.88 -12.51 10.84
CA CYS A 21 -2.99 -11.58 11.56
C CYS A 21 -2.32 -12.24 12.78
N GLN A 22 -1.87 -13.48 12.63
CA GLN A 22 -1.14 -14.20 13.67
C GLN A 22 0.25 -14.61 13.22
N MET A 23 1.20 -14.58 14.15
CA MET A 23 2.53 -15.18 14.05
C MET A 23 2.77 -16.04 15.29
N ASP A 24 3.30 -17.24 15.12
CA ASP A 24 3.60 -18.19 16.20
C ASP A 24 2.44 -18.45 17.18
N GLY A 25 1.20 -18.43 16.65
CA GLY A 25 -0.02 -18.64 17.43
C GLY A 25 -0.49 -17.44 18.25
N ALA A 26 0.19 -16.30 18.16
CA ALA A 26 -0.20 -15.04 18.79
C ALA A 26 -0.64 -14.01 17.75
N PHE A 27 -1.60 -13.14 18.11
CA PHE A 27 -1.96 -12.01 17.24
C PHE A 27 -0.84 -10.99 17.19
N MET A 28 -0.52 -10.52 15.99
CA MET A 28 0.44 -9.44 15.80
C MET A 28 -0.07 -8.14 16.46
N VAL A 29 0.84 -7.27 16.88
CA VAL A 29 0.49 -5.96 17.49
C VAL A 29 -0.39 -5.14 16.54
N ASN A 30 0.00 -5.09 15.27
CA ASN A 30 -0.72 -4.37 14.21
C ASN A 30 -2.09 -4.99 13.86
N ALA A 31 -2.48 -6.13 14.42
CA ALA A 31 -3.77 -6.76 14.18
C ALA A 31 -4.95 -5.92 14.73
N ARG A 32 -4.68 -5.00 15.66
CA ARG A 32 -5.70 -4.15 16.33
C ARG A 32 -5.38 -2.66 16.31
N SER A 33 -4.32 -2.26 15.61
CA SER A 33 -3.81 -0.89 15.62
C SER A 33 -4.65 0.11 14.82
N CYS A 34 -5.65 -0.38 14.11
CA CYS A 34 -6.59 0.42 13.35
C CYS A 34 -7.92 0.62 14.08
N GLU A 35 -8.82 1.37 13.46
CA GLU A 35 -10.22 1.47 13.90
C GLU A 35 -11.16 0.64 13.03
N ASP A 36 -12.31 0.28 13.62
CA ASP A 36 -13.43 -0.26 12.86
C ASP A 36 -13.99 0.82 11.92
N MET A 37 -14.32 0.44 10.69
CA MET A 37 -14.98 1.30 9.73
C MET A 37 -16.50 1.33 9.95
N ALA A 38 -17.06 0.21 10.43
CA ALA A 38 -18.44 0.14 10.89
C ALA A 38 -18.57 0.60 12.34
N ASP A 39 -19.82 0.90 12.74
CA ASP A 39 -20.12 1.27 14.11
C ASP A 39 -19.74 0.15 15.11
N ILE A 40 -19.09 0.55 16.21
CA ILE A 40 -18.53 -0.38 17.20
C ILE A 40 -19.61 -1.24 17.87
N ALA A 41 -20.80 -0.70 18.11
CA ALA A 41 -21.89 -1.48 18.71
C ALA A 41 -22.39 -2.55 17.74
N THR A 42 -22.46 -2.22 16.45
CA THR A 42 -22.81 -3.16 15.39
C THR A 42 -21.74 -4.26 15.23
N CYS A 43 -20.46 -3.88 15.28
CA CYS A 43 -19.36 -4.83 15.23
C CYS A 43 -19.38 -5.78 16.43
N HIS A 44 -19.50 -5.26 17.65
CA HIS A 44 -19.56 -6.07 18.86
C HIS A 44 -20.81 -6.96 18.95
N ALA A 45 -21.95 -6.51 18.41
CA ALA A 45 -23.16 -7.31 18.36
C ALA A 45 -23.03 -8.51 17.40
N THR A 46 -22.31 -8.32 16.29
CA THR A 46 -22.16 -9.35 15.25
C THR A 46 -20.98 -10.28 15.52
N PHE A 47 -19.87 -9.70 15.98
CA PHE A 47 -18.59 -10.33 16.29
C PHE A 47 -18.23 -10.10 17.76
N PRO A 48 -18.89 -10.80 18.69
CA PRO A 48 -18.61 -10.65 20.11
C PRO A 48 -17.16 -11.04 20.42
N ILE A 49 -16.50 -10.22 21.23
CA ILE A 49 -15.15 -10.46 21.75
C ILE A 49 -15.29 -11.13 23.12
N THR A 50 -14.61 -12.26 23.30
CA THR A 50 -14.56 -13.00 24.57
C THR A 50 -13.12 -13.32 24.93
N ASP A 51 -12.70 -13.06 26.17
CA ASP A 51 -11.32 -13.30 26.62
C ASP A 51 -10.26 -12.70 25.69
N ASN A 52 -10.53 -11.48 25.19
CA ASN A 52 -9.65 -10.77 24.27
C ASN A 52 -9.37 -11.52 22.94
N ARG A 53 -10.27 -12.42 22.54
CA ARG A 53 -10.25 -13.18 21.27
C ARG A 53 -11.45 -12.76 20.40
N PRO A 54 -11.26 -12.61 19.08
CA PRO A 54 -12.34 -12.23 18.18
C PRO A 54 -13.21 -13.46 17.88
N SER A 55 -14.45 -13.22 17.45
CA SER A 55 -15.37 -14.29 17.06
C SER A 55 -14.83 -15.11 15.89
N GLU A 56 -15.05 -16.43 15.88
CA GLU A 56 -14.77 -17.32 14.74
C GLU A 56 -15.46 -16.84 13.44
N ARG A 57 -16.58 -16.11 13.57
CA ARG A 57 -17.32 -15.53 12.45
C ARG A 57 -16.47 -14.55 11.64
N CYS A 58 -15.48 -13.91 12.25
CA CYS A 58 -14.55 -13.02 11.56
C CYS A 58 -13.78 -13.70 10.43
N TYR A 59 -13.65 -15.03 10.47
CA TYR A 59 -12.87 -15.82 9.51
C TYR A 59 -13.75 -16.69 8.59
N GLN A 60 -15.08 -16.55 8.69
CA GLN A 60 -16.01 -17.27 7.83
C GLN A 60 -16.29 -16.46 6.57
N MET A 61 -16.25 -17.11 5.40
CA MET A 61 -16.51 -16.47 4.11
C MET A 61 -17.86 -15.74 4.04
N ALA A 62 -18.88 -16.27 4.74
CA ALA A 62 -20.21 -15.65 4.78
C ALA A 62 -20.23 -14.25 5.42
N TYR A 63 -19.21 -13.92 6.22
CA TYR A 63 -19.09 -12.65 6.93
C TYR A 63 -17.88 -11.81 6.47
N ALA A 64 -17.14 -12.24 5.45
CA ALA A 64 -15.86 -11.64 5.07
C ALA A 64 -15.96 -10.12 4.84
N ASP A 65 -16.95 -9.67 4.07
CA ASP A 65 -17.15 -8.24 3.78
C ASP A 65 -17.42 -7.44 5.05
N PHE A 66 -18.29 -7.94 5.92
CA PHE A 66 -18.63 -7.25 7.16
C PHE A 66 -17.51 -7.30 8.20
N ALA A 67 -16.78 -8.42 8.27
CA ALA A 67 -15.60 -8.56 9.11
C ALA A 67 -14.49 -7.57 8.70
N SER A 68 -14.37 -7.26 7.40
CA SER A 68 -13.44 -6.23 6.91
C SER A 68 -13.81 -4.82 7.37
N LEU A 69 -15.10 -4.53 7.53
CA LEU A 69 -15.58 -3.27 8.12
C LEU A 69 -15.39 -3.24 9.65
N CYS A 70 -15.43 -4.40 10.30
CA CYS A 70 -15.17 -4.59 11.73
C CYS A 70 -13.74 -5.06 11.99
N ARG A 71 -12.79 -4.55 11.20
CA ARG A 71 -11.38 -4.93 11.17
C ARG A 71 -10.65 -4.86 12.50
N LYS A 72 -10.92 -3.90 13.38
CA LYS A 72 -10.33 -3.84 14.73
C LYS A 72 -10.98 -4.88 15.63
N THR A 73 -12.30 -5.02 15.60
CA THR A 73 -13.03 -6.02 16.39
C THR A 73 -12.61 -7.45 16.01
N CYS A 74 -12.37 -7.68 14.71
CA CYS A 74 -12.00 -8.98 14.15
C CYS A 74 -10.48 -9.25 14.10
N PHE A 75 -9.66 -8.33 14.59
CA PHE A 75 -8.18 -8.40 14.56
C PHE A 75 -7.61 -8.57 13.15
N LEU A 76 -8.18 -7.86 12.18
CA LEU A 76 -7.80 -7.86 10.77
C LEU A 76 -7.04 -6.60 10.36
N CYS A 77 -6.64 -5.73 11.30
CA CYS A 77 -5.96 -4.48 10.95
C CYS A 77 -4.67 -4.69 10.16
N CYS A 78 -3.96 -5.81 10.36
CA CYS A 78 -2.74 -6.14 9.61
C CYS A 78 -2.97 -6.30 8.10
N GLN A 79 -4.22 -6.50 7.66
CA GLN A 79 -4.57 -6.63 6.25
C GLN A 79 -4.70 -5.28 5.55
N ASP A 80 -4.82 -4.18 6.31
CA ASP A 80 -4.83 -2.84 5.74
C ASP A 80 -3.42 -2.43 5.33
N PRO A 81 -3.21 -1.98 4.08
CA PRO A 81 -1.94 -1.49 3.58
C PRO A 81 -1.23 -0.46 4.48
N GLN A 82 -1.96 0.34 5.26
CA GLN A 82 -1.38 1.31 6.19
C GLN A 82 -0.73 0.65 7.41
N TYR A 83 -1.16 -0.54 7.79
CA TYR A 83 -0.71 -1.29 8.97
C TYR A 83 0.04 -2.59 8.61
N ASN A 84 0.05 -2.99 7.34
CA ASN A 84 0.64 -4.23 6.84
C ASN A 84 2.17 -4.16 6.66
N CYS A 85 2.88 -3.85 7.73
CA CYS A 85 4.34 -3.90 7.80
C CYS A 85 4.78 -4.18 9.25
N PRO A 86 6.00 -4.67 9.47
CA PRO A 86 6.50 -4.87 10.82
C PRO A 86 6.97 -3.54 11.39
N ASP A 87 6.89 -3.41 12.71
CA ASP A 87 7.65 -2.39 13.41
C ASP A 87 9.14 -2.77 13.42
N ARG A 88 10.01 -1.77 13.54
CA ARG A 88 11.44 -2.02 13.60
C ARG A 88 11.82 -2.65 14.93
N SER A 89 12.60 -3.72 14.88
CA SER A 89 13.09 -4.41 16.07
C SER A 89 14.21 -3.66 16.82
N ASP A 90 14.81 -2.63 16.20
CA ASP A 90 15.86 -1.79 16.77
C ASP A 90 15.30 -0.54 17.50
N ALA A 91 13.98 -0.45 17.65
CA ALA A 91 13.33 0.62 18.40
C ALA A 91 13.82 0.62 19.87
N PRO A 92 14.18 1.78 20.45
CA PRO A 92 14.59 1.85 21.85
C PRO A 92 13.43 1.69 22.85
N PHE A 93 12.23 1.36 22.37
CA PHE A 93 10.99 1.22 23.13
C PHE A 93 10.05 0.21 22.45
N ASN A 94 9.05 -0.27 23.19
CA ASN A 94 8.04 -1.16 22.66
C ASN A 94 6.95 -0.36 21.92
N CYS A 95 6.75 -0.68 20.64
CA CYS A 95 5.75 -0.01 19.81
C CYS A 95 4.32 -0.23 20.33
N ALA A 96 3.98 -1.41 20.84
CA ALA A 96 2.65 -1.68 21.40
C ALA A 96 2.30 -0.74 22.57
N ASP A 97 3.28 -0.47 23.44
CA ASP A 97 3.11 0.43 24.58
C ASP A 97 3.01 1.90 24.13
N MET A 98 3.73 2.25 23.07
CA MET A 98 3.81 3.61 22.53
C MET A 98 2.76 3.93 21.47
N HIS A 99 1.77 3.07 21.21
CA HIS A 99 0.74 3.29 20.20
C HIS A 99 0.00 4.64 20.36
N ARG A 100 -0.25 5.09 21.60
CA ARG A 100 -0.87 6.41 21.85
C ARG A 100 0.01 7.59 21.42
N SER A 101 1.31 7.37 21.27
CA SER A 101 2.28 8.38 20.86
C SER A 101 2.38 8.54 19.34
N CYS A 102 1.66 7.72 18.54
CA CYS A 102 1.69 7.81 17.07
C CYS A 102 1.40 9.24 16.56
N ASN A 103 0.56 10.00 17.27
CA ASN A 103 0.24 11.39 16.89
C ASN A 103 1.17 12.44 17.53
N SER A 104 1.59 12.24 18.79
CA SER A 104 2.42 13.23 19.50
C SER A 104 3.88 13.18 19.08
N TRP A 105 4.38 12.00 18.68
CA TRP A 105 5.77 11.74 18.31
C TRP A 105 5.84 11.16 16.88
N LYS A 106 5.12 11.80 15.96
CA LYS A 106 4.83 11.26 14.62
C LYS A 106 6.07 10.79 13.87
N ASP A 107 7.16 11.57 13.82
CA ASP A 107 8.35 11.20 13.05
C ASP A 107 9.07 9.97 13.65
N VAL A 108 9.25 9.96 14.97
CA VAL A 108 9.88 8.87 15.71
C VAL A 108 9.04 7.59 15.58
N MET A 109 7.72 7.73 15.78
CA MET A 109 6.80 6.60 15.74
C MET A 109 6.56 6.09 14.32
N THR A 110 6.54 6.94 13.30
CA THR A 110 6.47 6.51 11.90
C THR A 110 7.75 5.77 11.50
N PHE A 111 8.90 6.18 12.02
CA PHE A 111 10.17 5.55 11.69
C PHE A 111 10.34 4.18 12.35
N PHE A 112 10.11 4.10 13.66
CA PHE A 112 10.31 2.87 14.44
C PHE A 112 9.09 1.97 14.48
N CYS A 113 7.88 2.53 14.44
CA CYS A 113 6.62 1.80 14.64
C CYS A 113 5.60 2.02 13.51
N PRO A 114 5.99 1.89 12.22
CA PRO A 114 5.08 2.14 11.11
C PRO A 114 3.86 1.21 11.07
N GLY A 115 4.01 -0.05 11.47
CA GLY A 115 2.93 -1.03 11.51
C GLY A 115 1.95 -0.72 12.63
N THR A 116 2.45 -0.38 13.81
CA THR A 116 1.62 0.04 14.95
C THR A 116 0.90 1.37 14.68
N CYS A 117 1.49 2.28 13.92
CA CYS A 117 0.93 3.62 13.70
C CYS A 117 0.13 3.80 12.41
N GLY A 118 -0.01 2.78 11.57
CA GLY A 118 -0.73 2.93 10.31
C GLY A 118 0.05 3.77 9.29
N HIS A 119 1.38 3.70 9.32
CA HIS A 119 2.26 4.50 8.48
C HIS A 119 3.21 3.66 7.63
N CYS A 120 2.85 2.41 7.32
CA CYS A 120 3.63 1.56 6.41
C CYS A 120 3.87 2.19 5.03
N GLN A 121 2.96 3.04 4.57
CA GLN A 121 3.10 3.79 3.31
C GLN A 121 3.96 5.07 3.43
N HIS A 122 4.24 5.52 4.65
CA HIS A 122 4.97 6.77 4.92
C HIS A 122 6.31 6.56 5.62
N SER A 123 6.56 5.39 6.22
CA SER A 123 7.91 5.00 6.61
C SER A 123 8.74 4.88 5.34
N THR A 124 9.81 5.67 5.25
CA THR A 124 10.78 5.57 4.15
C THR A 124 11.13 4.11 3.91
N CYS A 125 10.62 3.55 2.81
CA CYS A 125 10.84 2.16 2.45
C CYS A 125 12.27 2.07 1.94
N LYS A 126 13.17 1.63 2.81
CA LYS A 126 14.58 1.53 2.51
C LYS A 126 15.13 0.21 3.02
N ASP A 127 16.17 -0.24 2.34
CA ASP A 127 17.02 -1.25 2.90
C ASP A 127 17.88 -0.61 4.00
N ASN A 128 17.84 -1.20 5.19
CA ASN A 128 18.70 -0.80 6.30
C ASN A 128 20.09 -1.43 6.19
N ARG A 129 20.27 -2.42 5.30
CA ARG A 129 21.58 -2.99 4.96
C ARG A 129 21.94 -2.71 3.50
N LEU A 130 23.25 -2.58 3.24
CA LEU A 130 23.79 -2.34 1.90
C LEU A 130 23.84 -3.61 1.03
N ASP A 131 23.83 -4.79 1.65
CA ASP A 131 24.00 -6.10 1.02
C ASP A 131 22.69 -6.83 0.73
N CYS A 132 21.54 -6.15 0.86
CA CYS A 132 20.23 -6.72 0.59
C CYS A 132 20.07 -7.30 -0.82
N ALA A 133 20.81 -6.77 -1.80
CA ALA A 133 20.87 -7.34 -3.15
C ALA A 133 21.37 -8.80 -3.18
N ASN A 134 22.26 -9.16 -2.26
CA ASN A 134 22.84 -10.51 -2.16
C ASN A 134 21.91 -11.51 -1.47
N PHE A 135 20.98 -11.01 -0.63
CA PHE A 135 20.10 -11.83 0.20
C PHE A 135 18.68 -11.94 -0.35
N LYS A 136 18.44 -11.54 -1.60
CA LYS A 136 17.12 -11.64 -2.24
C LYS A 136 16.50 -13.04 -2.17
N GLY A 137 17.32 -14.09 -2.21
CA GLY A 137 16.85 -15.47 -2.08
C GLY A 137 16.21 -15.79 -0.72
N LEU A 138 16.53 -15.03 0.32
CA LEU A 138 15.99 -15.21 1.67
C LEU A 138 14.64 -14.51 1.86
N CYS A 139 14.20 -13.65 0.93
CA CYS A 139 12.93 -12.94 1.03
C CYS A 139 11.72 -13.90 1.06
N THR A 140 11.85 -15.11 0.50
CA THR A 140 10.78 -16.12 0.48
C THR A 140 10.94 -17.19 1.56
N ASP A 141 12.05 -17.14 2.31
CA ASP A 141 12.33 -18.12 3.36
C ASP A 141 11.58 -17.74 4.64
N PRO A 142 10.74 -18.62 5.22
CA PRO A 142 9.93 -18.31 6.40
C PRO A 142 10.78 -18.01 7.64
N ASP A 143 11.97 -18.61 7.77
CA ASP A 143 12.85 -18.39 8.93
C ASP A 143 13.52 -17.01 8.87
N PHE A 144 13.78 -16.52 7.65
CA PHE A 144 14.42 -15.22 7.43
C PHE A 144 13.43 -14.11 7.07
N ALA A 145 12.15 -14.42 6.82
CA ALA A 145 11.13 -13.46 6.48
C ALA A 145 11.03 -12.27 7.46
N PRO A 146 11.12 -12.46 8.80
CA PRO A 146 11.12 -11.33 9.74
C PRO A 146 12.33 -10.39 9.54
N LEU A 147 13.52 -10.98 9.37
CA LEU A 147 14.76 -10.24 9.18
C LEU A 147 14.77 -9.50 7.84
N MET A 148 14.38 -10.18 6.76
CA MET A 148 14.34 -9.60 5.42
C MET A 148 13.30 -8.47 5.33
N ARG A 149 12.21 -8.56 6.08
CA ARG A 149 11.19 -7.51 6.15
C ARG A 149 11.66 -6.28 6.94
N SER A 150 12.49 -6.47 7.96
CA SER A 150 13.11 -5.38 8.73
C SER A 150 14.25 -4.70 7.97
N ASP A 151 15.18 -5.49 7.42
CA ASP A 151 16.47 -4.98 6.97
C ASP A 151 16.54 -4.73 5.47
N CYS A 152 15.73 -5.46 4.70
CA CYS A 152 15.76 -5.49 3.24
C CYS A 152 14.38 -5.28 2.62
N GLY A 153 13.51 -4.53 3.31
CA GLY A 153 12.10 -4.35 2.94
C GLY A 153 11.90 -3.83 1.52
N LEU A 154 12.80 -2.96 1.03
CA LEU A 154 12.75 -2.42 -0.33
C LEU A 154 13.26 -3.45 -1.35
N SER A 155 14.41 -4.07 -1.09
CA SER A 155 15.02 -5.09 -1.96
C SER A 155 14.17 -6.34 -2.12
N CYS A 156 13.46 -6.73 -1.06
CA CYS A 156 12.52 -7.86 -1.06
C CYS A 156 11.13 -7.51 -1.59
N GLY A 157 10.85 -6.23 -1.87
CA GLY A 157 9.54 -5.77 -2.32
C GLY A 157 8.44 -5.89 -1.27
N PHE A 158 8.80 -5.97 0.01
CA PHE A 158 7.84 -5.96 1.12
C PHE A 158 7.24 -4.57 1.35
N CYS A 159 7.93 -3.53 0.89
CA CYS A 159 7.41 -2.19 0.78
C CYS A 159 7.88 -1.55 -0.53
N THR A 160 7.25 -0.45 -0.91
CA THR A 160 7.72 0.43 -1.99
C THR A 160 7.82 1.85 -1.46
N ASN A 161 8.66 2.69 -2.07
CA ASN A 161 8.73 4.14 -1.77
C ASN A 161 7.51 4.91 -2.31
N SER A 162 6.35 4.28 -2.33
CA SER A 162 5.09 4.88 -2.72
C SER A 162 4.47 5.53 -1.48
N GLY A 163 4.91 6.76 -1.19
CA GLY A 163 4.09 7.69 -0.43
C GLY A 163 2.75 7.96 -1.15
N PRO A 164 1.85 8.77 -0.58
CA PRO A 164 0.52 9.03 -1.15
C PRO A 164 0.69 9.60 -2.56
N SER A 165 0.54 8.73 -3.54
CA SER A 165 0.34 9.10 -4.91
C SER A 165 -1.02 9.75 -4.91
N THR A 166 -1.04 11.06 -5.12
CA THR A 166 -2.17 11.70 -5.82
C THR A 166 -2.55 10.74 -6.96
N PRO A 167 -3.84 10.41 -7.19
CA PRO A 167 -4.20 9.42 -8.19
C PRO A 167 -3.58 9.85 -9.52
N GLU A 168 -2.49 9.19 -9.87
CA GLU A 168 -1.84 9.33 -11.15
C GLU A 168 -2.78 8.59 -12.11
N PRO A 169 -3.29 9.28 -13.14
CA PRO A 169 -4.24 8.69 -14.04
C PRO A 169 -3.60 7.46 -14.70
N VAL A 170 -4.34 6.36 -14.68
CA VAL A 170 -4.04 5.10 -15.38
C VAL A 170 -3.46 5.43 -16.76
N PRO A 171 -2.34 4.83 -17.18
CA PRO A 171 -1.83 5.02 -18.53
C PRO A 171 -2.80 4.34 -19.50
N GLU A 172 -3.78 5.12 -19.94
CA GLU A 172 -4.58 4.82 -21.10
C GLU A 172 -3.65 4.92 -22.31
N LYS A 173 -3.53 3.82 -23.07
CA LYS A 173 -2.85 3.81 -24.36
C LYS A 173 -3.39 4.97 -25.21
N LYS A 174 -2.55 5.96 -25.52
CA LYS A 174 -2.89 6.99 -26.50
C LYS A 174 -1.95 6.94 -27.72
N PRO A 175 -2.48 7.09 -28.95
CA PRO A 175 -1.72 6.94 -30.19
C PRO A 175 -0.71 8.06 -30.43
N GLU A 176 0.31 7.69 -31.20
CA GLU A 176 1.50 8.37 -31.74
C GLU A 176 1.64 9.91 -31.60
N ASP A 177 2.86 10.28 -31.23
CA ASP A 177 3.38 11.59 -30.86
C ASP A 177 3.25 12.69 -31.92
N ASP A 178 2.60 13.79 -31.55
CA ASP A 178 2.88 15.12 -32.11
C ASP A 178 4.14 15.65 -31.43
N ILE A 179 5.31 15.26 -31.97
CA ILE A 179 6.67 15.54 -31.43
C ILE A 179 6.92 17.04 -31.15
N ASN A 180 6.09 17.95 -31.69
CA ASN A 180 6.26 19.40 -31.53
C ASN A 180 5.12 20.11 -30.77
N CYS A 181 4.29 19.39 -30.03
CA CYS A 181 3.27 20.05 -29.21
C CYS A 181 3.75 20.45 -27.80
N PHE A 182 4.30 21.65 -27.71
CA PHE A 182 4.67 22.29 -26.45
C PHE A 182 4.23 23.76 -26.41
N ASP A 183 4.19 24.32 -25.19
CA ASP A 183 3.98 25.75 -24.99
C ASP A 183 5.31 26.48 -25.08
N SER A 184 5.37 27.54 -25.87
CA SER A 184 6.58 28.35 -26.08
C SER A 184 6.82 29.39 -24.98
N ASP A 185 5.86 29.59 -24.07
CA ASP A 185 5.99 30.51 -22.93
C ASP A 185 5.47 29.82 -21.65
N SER A 186 6.16 30.02 -20.53
CA SER A 186 5.79 29.45 -19.23
C SER A 186 4.47 29.99 -18.68
N ARG A 187 3.96 31.11 -19.21
CA ARG A 187 2.69 31.74 -18.82
C ARG A 187 1.49 31.23 -19.61
N CYS A 188 1.66 30.29 -20.54
CA CYS A 188 0.57 29.76 -21.35
C CYS A 188 -0.60 29.21 -20.52
N SER A 189 -0.32 28.54 -19.39
CA SER A 189 -1.37 28.06 -18.46
C SER A 189 -2.19 29.19 -17.82
N LEU A 190 -1.58 30.36 -17.61
CA LEU A 190 -2.27 31.54 -17.07
C LEU A 190 -3.09 32.24 -18.16
N TRP A 191 -2.52 32.38 -19.35
CA TRP A 191 -3.19 33.01 -20.48
C TRP A 191 -4.38 32.20 -20.98
N ALA A 192 -4.25 30.87 -21.07
CA ALA A 192 -5.35 29.98 -21.44
C ALA A 192 -6.56 30.15 -20.50
N ARG A 193 -6.31 30.24 -19.18
CA ARG A 193 -7.35 30.52 -18.16
C ARG A 193 -7.98 31.91 -18.30
N ASN A 194 -7.22 32.89 -18.78
CA ASN A 194 -7.66 34.27 -18.98
C ASN A 194 -8.19 34.55 -20.40
N GLY A 195 -8.63 33.51 -21.11
CA GLY A 195 -9.34 33.65 -22.39
C GLY A 195 -8.43 33.79 -23.62
N TYR A 196 -7.14 33.48 -23.51
CA TYR A 196 -6.21 33.54 -24.64
C TYR A 196 -6.61 32.63 -25.80
N CYS A 197 -7.05 31.41 -25.51
CA CYS A 197 -7.39 30.42 -26.53
C CYS A 197 -8.67 30.76 -27.33
N ILE A 198 -9.52 31.62 -26.77
CA ILE A 198 -10.80 32.04 -27.39
C ILE A 198 -10.73 33.44 -28.00
N ASN A 199 -9.78 34.28 -27.60
CA ASN A 199 -9.67 35.64 -28.10
C ASN A 199 -9.05 35.64 -29.52
N PRO A 200 -9.74 36.20 -30.54
CA PRO A 200 -9.27 36.20 -31.93
C PRO A 200 -8.06 37.11 -32.17
N LYS A 201 -7.70 37.99 -31.24
CA LYS A 201 -6.53 38.89 -31.36
C LYS A 201 -5.20 38.23 -31.02
N TYR A 202 -5.20 37.04 -30.44
CA TYR A 202 -3.98 36.37 -29.99
C TYR A 202 -3.60 35.20 -30.90
N ASP A 203 -2.31 35.06 -31.15
CA ASP A 203 -1.73 33.94 -31.88
C ASP A 203 -1.59 32.70 -30.98
N LYS A 204 -2.47 31.72 -31.20
CA LYS A 204 -2.60 30.53 -30.36
C LYS A 204 -1.46 29.53 -30.54
N SER A 205 -0.62 29.70 -31.57
CA SER A 205 0.52 28.83 -31.86
C SER A 205 1.59 28.84 -30.74
N LYS A 206 1.62 29.90 -29.92
CA LYS A 206 2.54 29.98 -28.77
C LYS A 206 2.15 29.08 -27.61
N CYS A 207 0.87 28.76 -27.50
CA CYS A 207 0.33 28.03 -26.35
C CYS A 207 -0.48 26.82 -26.81
N ARG A 208 0.01 26.09 -27.82
CA ARG A 208 -0.72 24.97 -28.45
C ARG A 208 -1.11 23.91 -27.44
N LYS A 209 -0.23 23.59 -26.49
CA LYS A 209 -0.50 22.58 -25.46
C LYS A 209 -1.54 23.10 -24.48
N SER A 210 -1.36 24.30 -23.94
CA SER A 210 -2.32 24.93 -23.02
C SER A 210 -3.69 25.22 -23.66
N CYS A 211 -3.75 25.40 -24.98
CA CYS A 211 -4.99 25.60 -25.72
C CYS A 211 -5.58 24.31 -26.32
N ASN A 212 -5.04 23.14 -25.98
CA ASN A 212 -5.48 21.83 -26.48
C ASN A 212 -5.49 21.72 -28.02
N GLN A 213 -4.50 22.33 -28.67
CA GLN A 213 -4.35 22.35 -30.13
C GLN A 213 -3.32 21.33 -30.64
N CYS A 214 -2.85 20.42 -29.78
CA CYS A 214 -2.03 19.27 -30.21
C CYS A 214 -2.90 18.31 -31.04
N GLY A 215 -2.49 18.01 -32.27
CA GLY A 215 -3.23 17.11 -33.18
C GLY A 215 -3.85 17.74 -34.44
N ALA A 216 -3.66 19.05 -34.68
CA ALA A 216 -4.00 19.68 -35.96
C ALA A 216 -2.82 19.64 -36.94
N SER A 217 -2.61 18.47 -37.55
CA SER A 217 -1.91 18.21 -38.83
C SER A 217 -0.77 19.16 -39.25
N ALA A 218 0.49 18.74 -39.04
CA ALA A 218 1.60 19.08 -39.92
C ALA A 218 1.79 17.93 -40.93
N GLN A 219 0.92 17.87 -41.94
CA GLN A 219 1.20 17.09 -43.14
C GLN A 219 1.72 18.02 -44.24
N ASN A 220 2.82 17.59 -44.87
CA ASN A 220 3.74 18.32 -45.75
C ASN A 220 4.58 19.33 -44.95
N TRP A 221 5.92 19.24 -44.96
CA TRP A 221 6.71 19.90 -46.01
C TRP A 221 8.20 19.47 -46.05
N TYR A 222 8.58 18.20 -45.85
CA TYR A 222 9.97 17.76 -46.14
C TYR A 222 10.04 16.28 -46.56
N PHE A 223 9.88 16.01 -47.86
CA PHE A 223 10.41 14.82 -48.54
C PHE A 223 10.61 15.14 -50.03
N LEU A 224 11.72 15.81 -50.33
CA LEU A 224 12.51 15.70 -51.57
C LEU A 224 13.92 16.10 -51.12
N GLU A 225 14.79 15.16 -50.79
CA GLU A 225 15.93 14.62 -51.58
C GLU A 225 16.73 13.86 -50.48
N ASP A 226 17.25 12.65 -50.60
CA ASP A 226 17.92 11.91 -51.66
C ASP A 226 18.08 10.44 -51.23
N SER A 227 18.52 9.61 -52.19
CA SER A 227 19.06 8.24 -52.08
C SER A 227 18.09 7.07 -52.27
N ASN A 228 17.85 6.77 -53.55
CA ASN A 228 17.78 5.37 -54.00
C ASN A 228 18.71 5.21 -55.21
N ALA A 229 19.97 4.89 -54.92
CA ALA A 229 20.81 4.14 -55.83
C ALA A 229 20.66 2.67 -55.42
N ASP A 230 20.08 1.85 -56.29
CA ASP A 230 20.59 0.51 -56.65
C ASP A 230 19.57 -0.25 -57.51
N TYR A 231 20.09 -0.69 -58.67
CA TYR A 231 19.54 -1.55 -59.75
C TYR A 231 18.53 -0.97 -60.75
#